data_AF-A0A4Y4MB23-F1
#
_entry.id   AF-A0A4Y4MB23-F1
#
_cell.length_a   1.000
_cell.length_b   1.000
_cell.length_c   1.000
_cell.angle_alpha   90.00
_cell.angle_beta   90.00
_cell.angle_gamma   90.00
#
_symmetry.space_group_name_H-M   'P 1'
#
loop_
_entity.id
_entity.type
_entity.pdbx_description
1 polymer ?
#
loop_
_entity_poly.entity_id
_entity_poly.type
_entity_poly.pdbx_seq_one_letter_code
_entity_poly.pdbx_strand_id
1 'polypeptide(L)'
;MIKAERNFRIELLAFFINLFFIFYFKLNTTDAVLVIIASFAVLSAEIFNTAIEKICDIIQPDFDERIGFIKDIAAGAVVLTAIAAVIIGILVYWKYIVG
;
A
#
# COMPACT_ATOMS: atom_id res chain seq x y z
N MET A 1 -5.30 -12.88 8.63
CA MET A 1 -5.63 -11.86 9.66
C MET A 1 -4.43 -11.24 10.35
N ILE A 2 -3.63 -11.96 11.18
CA ILE A 2 -2.46 -11.35 11.87
C ILE A 2 -1.44 -10.74 10.89
N LYS A 3 -1.21 -11.39 9.73
CA LYS A 3 -0.32 -10.87 8.68
C LYS A 3 -0.85 -9.57 8.07
N ALA A 4 -2.13 -9.52 7.70
CA ALA A 4 -2.78 -8.31 7.16
C ALA A 4 -2.76 -7.15 8.17
N GLU A 5 -3.07 -7.40 9.45
CA GLU A 5 -2.97 -6.35 10.49
C GLU A 5 -1.53 -5.83 10.65
N ARG A 6 -0.54 -6.72 10.55
CA ARG A 6 0.87 -6.33 10.62
C ARG A 6 1.29 -5.51 9.41
N ASN A 7 0.92 -5.94 8.20
CA ASN A 7 1.22 -5.23 6.96
C ASN A 7 0.59 -3.84 6.95
N PHE A 8 -0.70 -3.75 7.27
CA PHE A 8 -1.42 -2.49 7.37
C PHE A 8 -0.76 -1.52 8.37
N ARG A 9 -0.30 -2.01 9.53
CA ARG A 9 0.44 -1.16 10.50
C ARG A 9 1.77 -0.63 9.92
N ILE A 10 2.49 -1.45 9.15
CA ILE A 10 3.74 -1.04 8.51
C ILE A 10 3.48 0.01 7.42
N GLU A 11 2.47 -0.21 6.58
CA GLU A 11 2.08 0.73 5.53
C GLU A 11 1.56 2.05 6.12
N LEU A 12 0.81 1.99 7.21
CA LEU A 12 0.33 3.17 7.93
C LEU A 12 1.50 3.95 8.55
N LEU A 13 2.49 3.25 9.12
CA LEU A 13 3.71 3.89 9.60
C LEU A 13 4.48 4.55 8.45
N ALA A 14 4.61 3.87 7.30
CA ALA A 14 5.23 4.43 6.11
C ALA A 14 4.51 5.68 5.61
N PHE A 15 3.17 5.70 5.66
CA PHE A 15 2.38 6.90 5.36
C PHE A 15 2.72 8.07 6.28
N PHE A 16 2.82 7.87 7.59
CA PHE A 16 3.23 8.94 8.51
C PHE A 16 4.66 9.43 8.27
N ILE A 17 5.57 8.53 7.89
CA ILE A 17 6.94 8.90 7.48
C ILE A 17 6.89 9.78 6.22
N ASN A 18 6.07 9.41 5.23
CA ASN A 18 5.90 10.21 4.01
C ASN A 18 5.31 11.60 4.32
N LEU A 19 4.34 11.69 5.22
CA LEU A 19 3.82 12.98 5.69
C LEU A 19 4.91 13.83 6.32
N PHE A 20 5.73 13.25 7.20
CA PHE A 20 6.87 13.96 7.79
C PHE A 20 7.82 14.49 6.70
N PHE A 21 8.15 13.67 5.70
CA PHE A 21 9.03 14.08 4.60
C PHE A 21 8.43 15.17 3.70
N ILE A 22 7.11 15.18 3.49
CA ILE A 22 6.44 16.27 2.76
C ILE A 22 6.74 17.63 3.41
N PHE A 23 6.64 17.71 4.74
CA PHE A 23 6.93 18.95 5.47
C PHE A 23 8.44 19.22 5.59
N TYR A 24 9.24 18.19 5.85
CA TYR A 24 10.69 18.31 6.04
C TYR A 24 11.41 18.82 4.78
N PHE A 25 11.13 18.21 3.62
CA PHE A 25 11.71 18.61 2.34
C PHE A 25 10.97 19.78 1.67
N LYS A 26 9.88 20.28 2.28
CA LYS A 26 9.04 21.35 1.75
C LYS A 26 8.60 21.08 0.30
N LEU A 27 8.02 19.90 0.09
CA LEU A 27 7.53 19.49 -1.22
C LEU A 27 6.57 20.54 -1.78
N ASN A 28 6.67 20.81 -3.08
CA ASN A 28 5.62 21.58 -3.76
C ASN A 28 4.29 20.80 -3.76
N THR A 29 3.19 21.50 -4.04
CA THR A 29 1.84 20.93 -3.98
C THR A 29 1.68 19.67 -4.84
N THR A 30 2.24 19.67 -6.05
CA THR A 30 2.12 18.54 -6.99
C THR A 30 2.84 17.31 -6.46
N ASP A 31 4.09 17.46 -6.04
CA ASP A 31 4.89 16.35 -5.51
C ASP A 31 4.29 15.81 -4.20
N ALA A 32 3.76 16.68 -3.34
CA ALA A 32 3.07 16.27 -2.12
C ALA A 32 1.79 15.45 -2.43
N VAL A 33 0.98 15.90 -3.39
CA VAL A 33 -0.23 15.19 -3.83
C VAL A 33 0.11 13.80 -4.40
N LEU A 34 1.17 13.67 -5.19
CA LEU A 34 1.60 12.39 -5.74
C LEU A 34 1.97 11.38 -4.64
N VAL A 35 2.73 11.81 -3.63
CA VAL A 35 3.13 10.97 -2.50
C VAL A 35 1.92 10.58 -1.65
N ILE A 36 0.99 11.51 -1.40
CA ILE A 36 -0.23 11.24 -0.64
C ILE A 36 -1.10 10.21 -1.39
N ILE A 37 -1.38 10.44 -2.67
CA ILE A 37 -2.17 9.51 -3.49
C ILE A 37 -1.53 8.12 -3.53
N ALA A 38 -0.22 8.05 -3.74
CA ALA A 38 0.50 6.78 -3.76
C ALA A 38 0.37 6.03 -2.41
N SER A 39 0.50 6.74 -1.29
CA SER A 39 0.39 6.13 0.04
C SER A 39 -1.04 5.65 0.34
N PHE A 40 -2.06 6.45 -0.03
CA PHE A 40 -3.46 6.07 0.12
C PHE A 40 -3.85 4.91 -0.80
N ALA A 41 -3.25 4.82 -1.99
CA ALA A 41 -3.49 3.71 -2.92
C ALA A 41 -3.01 2.37 -2.33
N VAL A 42 -1.84 2.34 -1.68
CA VAL A 42 -1.31 1.15 -0.98
C VAL A 42 -2.24 0.75 0.16
N LEU A 43 -2.58 1.69 1.05
CA LEU A 43 -3.49 1.42 2.17
C LEU A 43 -4.86 0.92 1.71
N SER A 44 -5.40 1.50 0.63
CA SER A 44 -6.68 1.06 0.05
C SER A 44 -6.57 -0.35 -0.53
N ALA A 45 -5.48 -0.67 -1.22
CA ALA A 45 -5.24 -2.00 -1.76
C ALA A 45 -5.17 -3.05 -0.64
N GLU A 46 -4.50 -2.77 0.49
CA GLU A 46 -4.41 -3.69 1.63
C GLU A 46 -5.77 -3.87 2.34
N ILE A 47 -6.57 -2.80 2.44
CA ILE A 47 -7.96 -2.90 2.95
C ILE A 47 -8.80 -3.79 2.03
N PHE A 48 -8.71 -3.60 0.71
CA PHE A 48 -9.44 -4.44 -0.24
C PHE A 48 -8.96 -5.88 -0.23
N ASN A 49 -7.66 -6.12 -0.15
CA ASN A 49 -7.10 -7.46 0.01
C ASN A 49 -7.68 -8.16 1.25
N THR A 50 -7.69 -7.46 2.39
CA THR A 50 -8.28 -7.98 3.64
C THR A 50 -9.78 -8.26 3.50
N ALA A 51 -10.53 -7.38 2.83
CA ALA A 51 -11.96 -7.59 2.59
C ALA A 51 -12.20 -8.83 1.70
N ILE A 52 -11.41 -9.02 0.65
CA ILE A 52 -11.47 -10.19 -0.23
C ILE A 52 -11.12 -11.46 0.54
N GLU A 53 -10.03 -11.45 1.32
CA GLU A 53 -9.67 -12.59 2.19
C GLU A 53 -10.84 -13.00 3.08
N LYS A 54 -11.51 -12.03 3.73
CA LYS A 54 -12.64 -12.27 4.62
C LYS A 54 -13.87 -12.80 3.90
N ILE A 55 -14.19 -12.26 2.72
CA ILE A 55 -15.30 -12.77 1.91
C ILE A 55 -15.02 -14.22 1.50
N CYS A 56 -13.80 -14.53 1.06
CA CYS A 56 -13.39 -15.88 0.72
C CYS A 56 -13.50 -16.85 1.91
N ASP A 57 -13.03 -16.45 3.10
CA ASP A 57 -13.12 -17.27 4.33
C ASP A 57 -14.58 -17.56 4.73
N ILE A 58 -15.51 -16.63 4.45
CA ILE A 58 -16.94 -16.80 4.74
C ILE A 58 -17.60 -17.74 3.71
N ILE A 59 -17.25 -17.61 2.43
CA ILE A 59 -17.87 -18.38 1.35
C ILE A 59 -17.37 -19.84 1.33
N GLN A 60 -16.08 -20.04 1.62
CA GLN A 60 -15.44 -21.36 1.57
C GLN A 60 -14.42 -21.47 2.72
N PRO A 61 -14.85 -21.97 3.89
CA PRO A 61 -14.01 -22.05 5.08
C PRO A 61 -12.98 -23.18 5.02
N ASP A 62 -13.23 -24.21 4.21
CA ASP A 62 -12.29 -25.30 3.96
C ASP A 62 -11.28 -24.93 2.86
N PHE A 63 -10.18 -25.66 2.79
CA PHE A 63 -9.16 -25.43 1.77
C PHE A 63 -9.72 -25.70 0.35
N ASP A 64 -9.64 -24.70 -0.53
CA ASP A 64 -9.99 -24.79 -1.94
C ASP A 64 -8.94 -24.04 -2.77
N GLU A 65 -8.35 -24.72 -3.74
CA GLU A 65 -7.27 -24.18 -4.58
C GLU A 65 -7.70 -22.91 -5.35
N ARG A 66 -8.97 -22.82 -5.76
CA ARG A 66 -9.51 -21.66 -6.48
C ARG A 66 -9.59 -20.43 -5.58
N ILE A 67 -9.93 -20.64 -4.30
CA ILE A 67 -9.94 -19.58 -3.29
C ILE A 67 -8.52 -19.12 -2.99
N GLY A 68 -7.57 -20.06 -2.92
CA GLY A 68 -6.14 -19.75 -2.82
C GLY A 68 -5.70 -18.80 -3.92
N PHE A 69 -6.02 -19.15 -5.18
CA PHE A 69 -5.69 -18.32 -6.33
C PHE A 69 -6.31 -16.91 -6.28
N ILE A 70 -7.56 -16.77 -5.83
CA ILE A 70 -8.20 -15.45 -5.67
C ILE A 70 -7.48 -14.60 -4.61
N LYS A 71 -7.11 -15.21 -3.49
CA LYS A 71 -6.34 -14.53 -2.43
C LYS A 71 -4.95 -14.12 -2.92
N ASP A 72 -4.30 -14.95 -3.72
CA ASP A 72 -2.99 -14.64 -4.31
C ASP A 72 -3.07 -13.45 -5.28
N ILE A 73 -4.14 -13.35 -6.08
CA ILE A 73 -4.37 -12.19 -6.95
C ILE A 73 -4.54 -10.92 -6.12
N ALA A 74 -5.33 -10.98 -5.05
CA ALA A 74 -5.58 -9.83 -4.17
C ALA A 74 -4.29 -9.36 -3.49
N ALA A 75 -3.48 -10.28 -2.98
CA ALA A 75 -2.15 -9.97 -2.43
C ALA A 75 -1.21 -9.40 -3.51
N GLY A 76 -1.29 -9.90 -4.74
CA GLY A 76 -0.54 -9.37 -5.89
C GLY A 76 -0.86 -7.90 -6.19
N ALA A 77 -2.12 -7.47 -6.03
CA ALA A 77 -2.51 -6.08 -6.21
C ALA A 77 -1.87 -5.15 -5.15
N VAL A 78 -1.74 -5.61 -3.90
CA VAL A 78 -1.02 -4.88 -2.84
C VAL A 78 0.45 -4.70 -3.21
N VAL A 79 1.10 -5.77 -3.67
CA VAL A 79 2.52 -5.71 -4.07
C VAL A 79 2.72 -4.75 -5.24
N LEU A 80 1.86 -4.78 -6.25
CA LEU A 80 1.95 -3.87 -7.40
C LEU A 80 1.78 -2.40 -7.00
N THR A 81 0.81 -2.11 -6.14
CA THR A 81 0.60 -0.74 -5.64
C THR A 81 1.76 -0.27 -4.75
N ALA A 82 2.32 -1.14 -3.92
CA ALA A 82 3.51 -0.84 -3.12
C ALA A 82 4.73 -0.53 -3.99
N ILE A 83 4.98 -1.32 -5.04
CA ILE A 83 6.06 -1.06 -6.01
C ILE A 83 5.86 0.31 -6.68
N ALA A 84 4.65 0.62 -7.13
CA ALA A 84 4.35 1.92 -7.72
C ALA A 84 4.61 3.06 -6.74
N ALA A 85 4.21 2.91 -5.47
CA ALA A 85 4.45 3.91 -4.43
C ALA A 85 5.95 4.12 -4.16
N VAL A 86 6.76 3.06 -4.15
CA VAL A 86 8.22 3.15 -4.02
C VAL A 86 8.82 3.92 -5.20
N ILE A 87 8.42 3.60 -6.43
CA ILE A 87 8.91 4.29 -7.64
C ILE A 87 8.56 5.79 -7.59
N ILE A 88 7.31 6.13 -7.23
CA ILE A 88 6.88 7.52 -7.06
C ILE A 88 7.70 8.22 -5.98
N GLY A 89 7.89 7.57 -4.83
CA GLY A 89 8.70 8.11 -3.74
C GLY A 89 10.13 8.42 -4.17
N ILE A 90 10.78 7.50 -4.90
CA ILE A 90 12.13 7.73 -5.44
C ILE A 90 12.12 8.93 -6.39
N LEU A 91 11.23 8.96 -7.38
CA LEU A 91 11.18 10.03 -8.39
C LEU A 91 10.88 11.41 -7.79
N VAL A 92 10.06 11.46 -6.75
CA VAL A 92 9.74 12.71 -6.04
C VAL A 92 10.89 13.12 -5.13
N TYR A 93 11.27 12.28 -4.17
CA TYR A 93 12.26 12.65 -3.14
C TYR A 93 13.66 12.85 -3.70
N TRP A 94 14.05 12.16 -4.78
CA TRP A 94 15.34 12.34 -5.43
C TRP A 94 15.59 13.81 -5.83
N LYS A 95 14.54 14.51 -6.30
CA LYS A 95 14.63 15.93 -6.68
C LYS A 95 15.03 16.85 -5.53
N TYR A 96 14.64 16.51 -4.30
CA TYR A 96 14.86 17.31 -3.10
C TYR A 96 16.12 16.90 -2.32
N ILE A 97 16.70 15.73 -2.64
CA ILE A 97 17.94 15.25 -2.03
C ILE A 97 19.16 15.68 -2.85
N VAL A 98 19.03 15.70 -4.18
CA VAL A 98 20.15 15.94 -5.11
C VAL A 98 20.16 17.38 -5.66
N GLY A 99 19.03 18.08 -5.60
CA GLY A 99 18.91 19.50 -5.95
C GLY A 99 18.93 20.39 -4.71
#